data_AF-A0A4V1UHY1-F1
#
_entry.id   AF-A0A4V1UHY1-F1
#
_cell.length_a   1.000
_cell.length_b   1.000
_cell.length_c   1.000
_cell.angle_alpha   90.00
_cell.angle_beta   90.00
_cell.angle_gamma   90.00
#
_symmetry.space_group_name_H-M   'P 1'
#
loop_
_entity.id
_entity.type
_entity.pdbx_description
1 polymer ?
#
loop_
_entity_poly.entity_id
_entity_poly.type
_entity_poly.pdbx_seq_one_letter_code
_entity_poly.pdbx_strand_id
1 'polypeptide(L)'
;MLAAFVTALALFQTAPDEAVGCALTPEHLVANRTLSFESFDQAGVTPWTARKLGERGCNAEAARASEDYLLQGPELTERQRQVVSWHLGQYLAESGEERAAARVMATTMRREEMTPDNFDWNTYVLGTHAFLTKDRAAMDAAVTRLSRQEGVRNQINARALRRLQSCFDKPYTEAYACPAN
;
A
#
# COMPACT_ATOMS: atom_id res chain seq x y z
N MET A 1 15.15 46.15 55.02
CA MET A 1 14.10 45.18 54.64
C MET A 1 14.07 45.12 53.11
N LEU A 2 14.63 44.06 52.53
CA LEU A 2 14.60 43.80 51.09
C LEU A 2 14.03 42.39 50.90
N ALA A 3 13.07 42.24 49.98
CA ALA A 3 12.84 41.01 49.26
C ALA A 3 12.14 41.35 47.93
N ALA A 4 12.90 41.32 46.84
CA ALA A 4 12.36 41.36 45.48
C ALA A 4 12.13 39.92 45.03
N PHE A 5 10.89 39.57 44.68
CA PHE A 5 10.55 38.29 44.07
C PHE A 5 10.79 38.38 42.56
N VAL A 6 11.68 37.53 42.04
CA VAL A 6 11.86 37.31 40.60
C VAL A 6 11.08 36.05 40.23
N THR A 7 10.02 36.22 39.46
CA THR A 7 9.24 35.11 38.91
C THR A 7 9.93 34.59 37.65
N ALA A 8 10.45 33.37 37.68
CA ALA A 8 11.01 32.72 36.50
C ALA A 8 9.88 32.15 35.62
N LEU A 9 9.74 32.65 34.40
CA LEU A 9 8.93 32.03 33.36
C LEU A 9 9.68 30.80 32.83
N ALA A 10 9.15 29.60 33.05
CA ALA A 10 9.61 28.39 32.39
C ALA A 10 9.10 28.38 30.94
N LEU A 11 10.02 28.54 29.99
CA LEU A 11 9.75 28.30 28.56
C LEU A 11 9.74 26.79 28.33
N PHE A 12 8.56 26.20 28.12
CA PHE A 12 8.46 24.85 27.57
C PHE A 12 8.91 24.90 26.11
N GLN A 13 10.14 24.45 25.86
CA GLN A 13 10.59 24.12 24.51
C GLN A 13 9.94 22.79 24.13
N THR A 14 8.92 22.82 23.28
CA THR A 14 8.50 21.64 22.53
C THR A 14 9.66 21.28 21.60
N ALA A 15 10.29 20.13 21.82
CA ALA A 15 11.28 19.60 20.89
C ALA A 15 10.64 19.55 19.49
N PRO A 16 11.36 19.97 18.43
CA PRO A 16 10.88 19.80 17.08
C PRO A 16 10.63 18.30 16.85
N ASP A 17 9.47 17.97 16.30
CA ASP A 17 9.12 16.63 15.83
C ASP A 17 10.25 16.17 14.90
N GLU A 18 11.11 15.26 15.36
CA GLU A 18 12.13 14.68 14.48
C GLU A 18 11.39 14.05 13.31
N ALA A 19 11.80 14.38 12.09
CA ALA A 19 11.22 13.79 10.89
C ALA A 19 11.33 12.27 11.01
N VAL A 20 10.20 11.59 11.18
CA VAL A 20 10.16 10.14 11.35
C VAL A 20 10.67 9.49 10.06
N GLY A 21 11.90 8.99 10.10
CA GLY A 21 12.55 8.32 8.97
C GLY A 21 11.92 6.95 8.64
N CYS A 22 12.55 6.22 7.72
CA CYS A 22 12.11 4.89 7.33
C CYS A 22 12.49 3.77 8.32
N ALA A 23 13.19 4.09 9.41
CA ALA A 23 13.69 3.08 10.34
C ALA A 23 12.56 2.24 10.98
N LEU A 24 12.52 0.95 10.64
CA LEU A 24 11.59 -0.04 11.18
C LEU A 24 12.31 -1.01 12.10
N THR A 25 12.16 -0.86 13.41
CA THR A 25 12.83 -1.70 14.42
C THR A 25 11.99 -2.93 14.77
N PRO A 26 12.56 -3.94 15.45
CA PRO A 26 11.78 -5.06 15.97
C PRO A 26 10.63 -4.64 16.90
N GLU A 27 10.80 -3.59 17.70
CA GLU A 27 9.76 -3.08 18.60
C GLU A 27 8.56 -2.52 17.82
N HIS A 28 8.81 -1.83 16.69
CA HIS A 28 7.75 -1.35 15.81
C HIS A 28 6.96 -2.51 15.19
N LEU A 29 7.64 -3.59 14.78
CA LEU A 29 6.98 -4.80 14.29
C LEU A 29 6.11 -5.44 15.37
N VAL A 30 6.65 -5.62 16.58
CA VAL A 30 5.90 -6.14 17.73
C VAL A 30 4.67 -5.28 18.03
N ALA A 31 4.81 -3.95 18.01
CA ALA A 31 3.69 -3.03 18.20
C ALA A 31 2.63 -3.20 17.10
N ASN A 32 3.03 -3.25 15.83
CA ASN A 32 2.13 -3.43 14.70
C ASN A 32 1.31 -4.72 14.76
N ARG A 33 1.90 -5.83 15.23
CA ARG A 33 1.19 -7.12 15.39
C ARG A 33 0.00 -7.07 16.35
N THR A 34 -0.05 -6.08 17.24
CA THR A 34 -1.16 -5.92 18.20
C THR A 34 -2.30 -5.06 17.66
N LEU A 35 -2.08 -4.38 16.52
CA LEU A 35 -3.09 -3.52 15.90
C LEU A 35 -4.16 -4.37 15.21
N SER A 36 -5.39 -3.82 15.14
CA SER A 36 -6.43 -4.38 14.29
C SER A 36 -6.10 -4.14 12.80
N PHE A 37 -6.73 -4.92 11.92
CA PHE A 37 -6.65 -4.71 10.47
C PHE A 37 -6.89 -3.24 10.08
N GLU A 38 -7.93 -2.63 10.65
CA GLU A 38 -8.28 -1.24 10.36
C GLU A 38 -7.16 -0.29 10.81
N SER A 39 -6.61 -0.49 12.00
CA SER A 39 -5.57 0.37 12.56
C SER A 39 -4.23 0.24 11.83
N PHE A 40 -3.87 -0.99 11.43
CA PHE A 40 -2.62 -1.27 10.74
C PHE A 40 -2.67 -0.88 9.25
N ASP A 41 -3.64 -1.43 8.51
CA ASP A 41 -3.63 -1.42 7.05
C ASP A 41 -4.46 -0.27 6.47
N GLN A 42 -5.58 0.11 7.07
CA GLN A 42 -6.52 1.10 6.50
C GLN A 42 -6.25 2.52 6.98
N ALA A 43 -6.25 2.74 8.30
CA ALA A 43 -6.07 4.05 8.92
C ALA A 43 -4.60 4.44 9.11
N GLY A 44 -3.75 3.45 9.42
CA GLY A 44 -2.33 3.68 9.73
C GLY A 44 -2.13 4.54 10.97
N VAL A 45 -2.51 4.01 12.14
CA VAL A 45 -2.60 4.80 13.39
C VAL A 45 -1.25 5.12 14.05
N THR A 46 -0.15 4.50 13.59
CA THR A 46 1.21 4.82 14.03
C THR A 46 2.09 5.14 12.82
N PRO A 47 3.17 5.93 12.99
CA PRO A 47 4.11 6.19 11.90
C PRO A 47 4.73 4.94 11.26
N TRP A 48 4.78 3.81 11.96
CA TRP A 48 5.46 2.59 11.51
C TRP A 48 4.53 1.50 10.98
N THR A 49 3.23 1.77 10.81
CA THR A 49 2.38 0.86 10.05
C THR A 49 2.79 0.85 8.57
N ALA A 50 2.47 -0.23 7.86
CA ALA A 50 2.77 -0.32 6.44
C ALA A 50 2.17 0.83 5.63
N ARG A 51 0.93 1.25 5.98
CA ARG A 51 0.27 2.40 5.36
C ARG A 51 1.09 3.68 5.48
N LYS A 52 1.54 4.02 6.70
CA LYS A 52 2.30 5.25 6.95
C LYS A 52 3.70 5.20 6.38
N LEU A 53 4.35 4.05 6.38
CA LEU A 53 5.64 3.85 5.71
C LEU A 53 5.51 4.07 4.20
N GLY A 54 4.50 3.47 3.56
CA GLY A 54 4.25 3.62 2.13
C GLY A 54 3.90 5.06 1.73
N GLU A 55 3.08 5.77 2.51
CA GLU A 55 2.79 7.20 2.28
C GLU A 55 4.06 8.08 2.25
N ARG A 56 5.11 7.68 2.97
CA ARG A 56 6.41 8.37 2.99
C ARG A 56 7.40 7.87 1.94
N GLY A 57 7.02 6.87 1.14
CA GLY A 57 7.89 6.22 0.16
C GLY A 57 8.88 5.21 0.78
N CYS A 58 8.72 4.83 2.05
CA CYS A 58 9.50 3.80 2.72
C CYS A 58 9.00 2.40 2.32
N ASN A 59 8.99 2.10 1.03
CA ASN A 59 8.26 0.97 0.46
C ASN A 59 8.87 -0.40 0.84
N ALA A 60 10.19 -0.48 0.97
CA ALA A 60 10.85 -1.69 1.45
C ALA A 60 10.43 -2.02 2.90
N GLU A 61 10.38 -1.01 3.76
CA GLU A 61 9.95 -1.18 5.15
C GLU A 61 8.43 -1.41 5.27
N ALA A 62 7.62 -0.78 4.41
CA ALA A 62 6.20 -1.03 4.33
C ALA A 62 5.91 -2.49 3.94
N ALA A 63 6.64 -3.03 2.95
CA ALA A 63 6.56 -4.44 2.58
C ALA A 63 6.93 -5.35 3.77
N ARG A 64 8.07 -5.08 4.44
CA ARG A 64 8.50 -5.82 5.63
C ARG A 64 7.46 -5.78 6.76
N ALA A 65 6.83 -4.63 7.01
CA ALA A 65 5.79 -4.50 8.02
C ALA A 65 4.54 -5.32 7.65
N SER A 66 4.12 -5.31 6.39
CA SER A 66 2.98 -6.10 5.90
C SER A 66 3.23 -7.61 5.97
N GLU A 67 4.42 -8.07 5.59
CA GLU A 67 4.81 -9.49 5.71
C GLU A 67 4.77 -9.97 7.16
N ASP A 68 5.38 -9.20 8.06
CA ASP A 68 5.38 -9.51 9.48
C ASP A 68 3.96 -9.56 10.07
N TYR A 69 3.11 -8.59 9.72
CA TYR A 69 1.71 -8.54 10.16
C TYR A 69 0.89 -9.71 9.62
N LEU A 70 1.09 -10.12 8.36
CA LEU A 70 0.42 -11.29 7.76
C LEU A 70 0.78 -12.62 8.44
N LEU A 71 2.00 -12.71 8.99
CA LEU A 71 2.56 -13.92 9.61
C LEU A 71 2.35 -13.98 11.13
N GLN A 72 2.41 -12.84 11.82
CA GLN A 72 2.51 -12.76 13.28
C GLN A 72 1.45 -11.83 13.90
N GLY A 73 0.61 -11.18 13.08
CA GLY A 73 -0.48 -10.32 13.52
C GLY A 73 -1.72 -11.11 13.96
N PRO A 74 -2.84 -10.42 14.20
CA PRO A 74 -4.09 -11.08 14.57
C PRO A 74 -4.65 -11.91 13.41
N GLU A 75 -5.55 -12.83 13.74
CA GLU A 75 -6.30 -13.58 12.73
C GLU A 75 -7.08 -12.64 11.80
N LEU A 76 -6.88 -12.83 10.50
CA LEU A 76 -7.53 -12.05 9.45
C LEU A 76 -8.57 -12.90 8.75
N THR A 77 -9.73 -12.30 8.46
CA THR A 77 -10.65 -12.87 7.47
C THR A 77 -9.94 -13.03 6.12
N GLU A 78 -10.43 -13.92 5.25
CA GLU A 78 -9.89 -14.10 3.90
C GLU A 78 -9.82 -12.77 3.14
N ARG A 79 -10.89 -11.96 3.24
CA ARG A 79 -10.97 -10.67 2.58
C ARG A 79 -9.91 -9.69 3.08
N GLN A 80 -9.70 -9.61 4.40
CA GLN A 80 -8.67 -8.75 4.98
C GLN A 80 -7.26 -9.21 4.59
N ARG A 81 -7.00 -10.52 4.63
CA ARG A 81 -5.72 -11.10 4.19
C ARG A 81 -5.42 -10.72 2.74
N GLN A 82 -6.40 -10.85 1.84
CA GLN A 82 -6.27 -10.43 0.44
C GLN A 82 -5.96 -8.93 0.29
N VAL A 83 -6.57 -8.07 1.12
CA VAL A 83 -6.30 -6.62 1.07
C VAL A 83 -4.87 -6.31 1.55
N VAL A 84 -4.44 -6.85 2.68
CA VAL A 84 -3.06 -6.66 3.17
C VAL A 84 -2.05 -7.22 2.18
N SER A 85 -2.29 -8.40 1.61
CA SER A 85 -1.45 -8.98 0.57
C SER A 85 -1.40 -8.11 -0.70
N TRP A 86 -2.51 -7.46 -1.07
CA TRP A 86 -2.51 -6.54 -2.20
C TRP A 86 -1.65 -5.29 -1.93
N HIS A 87 -1.73 -4.70 -0.74
CA HIS A 87 -0.86 -3.58 -0.36
C HIS A 87 0.60 -4.00 -0.26
N LEU A 88 0.89 -5.19 0.31
CA LEU A 88 2.23 -5.78 0.27
C LEU A 88 2.76 -5.86 -1.16
N GLY A 89 1.96 -6.36 -2.10
CA GLY A 89 2.32 -6.42 -3.51
C GLY A 89 2.69 -5.04 -4.07
N GLN A 90 1.91 -4.00 -3.76
CA GLN A 90 2.22 -2.62 -4.20
C GLN A 90 3.54 -2.14 -3.62
N TYR A 91 3.78 -2.32 -2.32
CA TYR A 91 5.03 -1.90 -1.69
C TYR A 91 6.25 -2.65 -2.24
N LEU A 92 6.12 -3.94 -2.53
CA LEU A 92 7.16 -4.72 -3.22
C LEU A 92 7.41 -4.19 -4.63
N ALA A 93 6.37 -3.89 -5.40
CA ALA A 93 6.53 -3.36 -6.74
C ALA A 93 7.18 -1.97 -6.72
N GLU A 94 6.78 -1.13 -5.76
CA GLU A 94 7.33 0.20 -5.59
C GLU A 94 8.76 0.22 -5.00
N SER A 95 9.21 -0.84 -4.36
CA SER A 95 10.60 -1.01 -3.93
C SER A 95 11.49 -1.65 -5.00
N GLY A 96 10.91 -2.03 -6.15
CA GLY A 96 11.62 -2.67 -7.27
C GLY A 96 11.60 -4.20 -7.25
N GLU A 97 10.99 -4.82 -6.24
CA GLU A 97 10.84 -6.28 -6.09
C GLU A 97 9.66 -6.83 -6.94
N GLU A 98 9.60 -6.45 -8.22
CA GLU A 98 8.44 -6.68 -9.10
C GLU A 98 8.07 -8.17 -9.26
N ARG A 99 9.07 -9.07 -9.28
CA ARG A 99 8.81 -10.52 -9.35
C ARG A 99 8.13 -11.04 -8.09
N ALA A 100 8.50 -10.53 -6.91
CA ALA A 100 7.86 -10.90 -5.66
C ALA A 100 6.45 -10.30 -5.59
N ALA A 101 6.31 -9.04 -6.00
CA ALA A 101 5.02 -8.37 -6.13
C ALA A 101 4.04 -9.15 -7.01
N ALA A 102 4.47 -9.60 -8.20
CA ALA A 102 3.63 -10.38 -9.10
C ALA A 102 3.08 -11.65 -8.42
N ARG A 103 3.94 -12.40 -7.74
CA ARG A 103 3.53 -13.63 -7.03
C ARG A 103 2.52 -13.34 -5.94
N VAL A 104 2.77 -12.33 -5.09
CA VAL A 104 1.87 -11.98 -3.99
C VAL A 104 0.53 -11.44 -4.52
N MET A 105 0.56 -10.56 -5.52
CA MET A 105 -0.66 -9.98 -6.08
C MET A 105 -1.57 -11.04 -6.71
N ALA A 106 -1.01 -12.06 -7.38
CA ALA A 106 -1.78 -13.15 -7.97
C ALA A 106 -2.61 -13.92 -6.91
N THR A 107 -2.16 -14.01 -5.66
CA THR A 107 -2.91 -14.69 -4.59
C THR A 107 -4.11 -13.89 -4.08
N THR A 108 -4.30 -12.65 -4.55
CA THR A 108 -5.38 -11.77 -4.10
C THR A 108 -6.64 -11.87 -4.96
N MET A 109 -6.62 -12.68 -6.03
CA MET A 109 -7.79 -12.96 -6.84
C MET A 109 -8.91 -13.59 -5.99
N ARG A 110 -10.15 -13.23 -6.29
CA ARG A 110 -11.35 -13.71 -5.58
C ARG A 110 -12.03 -14.81 -6.37
N ARG A 111 -12.55 -15.81 -5.65
CA ARG A 111 -13.34 -16.90 -6.25
C ARG A 111 -14.70 -16.40 -6.75
N GLU A 112 -15.30 -15.45 -6.04
CA GLU A 112 -16.60 -14.87 -6.38
C GLU A 112 -16.43 -13.38 -6.72
N GLU A 113 -16.79 -13.00 -7.94
CA GLU A 113 -16.78 -11.62 -8.44
C GLU A 113 -18.20 -11.09 -8.58
N MET A 114 -18.93 -10.95 -7.49
CA MET A 114 -20.22 -10.22 -7.51
C MET A 114 -20.39 -9.45 -6.21
N THR A 115 -19.63 -8.37 -6.07
CA THR A 115 -20.04 -7.32 -5.13
C THR A 115 -21.24 -6.58 -5.73
N PRO A 116 -22.13 -5.97 -4.91
CA PRO A 116 -23.30 -5.26 -5.41
C PRO A 116 -23.01 -4.14 -6.42
N ASP A 117 -21.77 -3.63 -6.44
CA ASP A 117 -21.28 -2.58 -7.35
C ASP A 117 -20.63 -3.11 -8.64
N ASN A 118 -20.75 -4.41 -8.95
CA ASN A 118 -20.10 -5.05 -10.10
C ASN A 118 -18.59 -4.78 -10.19
N PHE A 119 -17.91 -4.76 -9.04
CA PHE A 119 -16.48 -4.47 -8.97
C PHE A 119 -15.64 -5.63 -9.54
N ASP A 120 -15.02 -5.40 -10.70
CA ASP A 120 -14.18 -6.36 -11.41
C ASP A 120 -12.74 -6.31 -10.87
N TRP A 121 -12.57 -6.90 -9.70
CA TRP A 121 -11.30 -6.92 -8.97
C TRP A 121 -10.24 -7.76 -9.69
N ASN A 122 -10.62 -8.95 -10.16
CA ASN A 122 -9.70 -9.91 -10.74
C ASN A 122 -9.11 -9.38 -12.05
N THR A 123 -9.85 -8.62 -12.85
CA THR A 123 -9.26 -7.97 -14.03
C THR A 123 -8.20 -6.96 -13.65
N TYR A 124 -8.41 -6.22 -12.56
CA TYR A 124 -7.37 -5.31 -12.05
C TYR A 124 -6.12 -6.06 -11.57
N VAL A 125 -6.30 -7.17 -10.85
CA VAL A 125 -5.19 -8.04 -10.41
C VAL A 125 -4.44 -8.60 -11.62
N LEU A 126 -5.16 -9.15 -12.60
CA LEU A 126 -4.59 -9.74 -13.82
C LEU A 126 -3.81 -8.71 -14.64
N GLY A 127 -4.34 -7.51 -14.81
CA GLY A 127 -3.64 -6.43 -15.52
C GLY A 127 -2.36 -6.01 -14.82
N THR A 128 -2.41 -5.85 -13.49
CA THR A 128 -1.22 -5.48 -12.70
C THR A 128 -0.17 -6.59 -12.73
N HIS A 129 -0.59 -7.86 -12.59
CA HIS A 129 0.29 -9.02 -12.75
C HIS A 129 0.93 -9.04 -14.14
N ALA A 130 0.14 -8.86 -15.20
CA ALA A 130 0.63 -8.82 -16.58
C ALA A 130 1.70 -7.74 -16.80
N PHE A 131 1.52 -6.55 -16.22
CA PHE A 131 2.56 -5.53 -16.22
C PHE A 131 3.84 -5.99 -15.51
N LEU A 132 3.73 -6.54 -14.29
CA LEU A 132 4.88 -6.97 -13.50
C LEU A 132 5.62 -8.17 -14.11
N THR A 133 4.93 -9.02 -14.88
CA THR A 133 5.52 -10.14 -15.60
C THR A 133 5.85 -9.83 -17.06
N LYS A 134 5.68 -8.57 -17.49
CA LYS A 134 5.91 -8.11 -18.86
C LYS A 134 5.14 -8.90 -19.94
N ASP A 135 3.91 -9.29 -19.63
CA ASP A 135 2.96 -9.88 -20.58
C ASP A 135 2.09 -8.79 -21.22
N ARG A 136 2.50 -8.34 -22.42
CA ARG A 136 1.82 -7.27 -23.14
C ARG A 136 0.40 -7.65 -23.55
N ALA A 137 0.19 -8.89 -23.99
CA ALA A 137 -1.11 -9.32 -24.50
C ALA A 137 -2.14 -9.39 -23.37
N ALA A 138 -1.76 -9.96 -22.22
CA ALA A 138 -2.62 -9.99 -21.04
C ALA A 138 -2.90 -8.58 -20.49
N MET A 139 -1.92 -7.68 -20.55
CA MET A 139 -2.10 -6.27 -20.16
C MET A 139 -3.16 -5.57 -21.02
N ASP A 140 -3.05 -5.69 -22.35
CA ASP A 140 -3.98 -5.07 -23.29
C ASP A 140 -5.40 -5.62 -23.13
N ALA A 141 -5.54 -6.94 -22.88
CA ALA A 141 -6.81 -7.58 -22.60
C ALA A 141 -7.45 -7.06 -21.29
N ALA A 142 -6.66 -6.95 -20.22
CA ALA A 142 -7.13 -6.45 -18.93
C ALA A 142 -7.58 -4.99 -18.99
N VAL A 143 -6.81 -4.12 -19.64
CA VAL A 143 -7.21 -2.71 -19.86
C VAL A 143 -8.51 -2.62 -20.66
N THR A 144 -8.63 -3.39 -21.75
CA THR A 144 -9.82 -3.41 -22.60
C THR A 144 -11.06 -3.83 -21.81
N ARG A 145 -10.93 -4.88 -21.01
CA ARG A 145 -12.04 -5.39 -20.19
C ARG A 145 -12.43 -4.40 -19.11
N LEU A 146 -11.49 -3.93 -18.30
CA LEU A 146 -11.79 -3.11 -17.13
C LEU A 146 -12.30 -1.72 -17.51
N SER A 147 -11.85 -1.17 -18.65
CA SER A 147 -12.31 0.14 -19.14
C SER A 147 -13.77 0.15 -19.59
N ARG A 148 -14.40 -1.04 -19.76
CA ARG A 148 -15.83 -1.17 -20.10
C ARG A 148 -16.72 -1.34 -18.87
N GLN A 149 -16.13 -1.54 -17.69
CA GLN A 149 -16.88 -1.76 -16.46
C GLN A 149 -17.35 -0.44 -15.86
N GLU A 150 -18.60 -0.41 -15.39
CA GLU A 150 -19.17 0.74 -14.69
C GLU A 150 -18.73 0.80 -13.22
N GLY A 151 -18.97 1.92 -12.55
CA GLY A 151 -18.68 2.09 -11.13
C GLY A 151 -17.34 2.76 -10.85
N VAL A 152 -17.31 3.59 -9.80
CA VAL A 152 -16.17 4.46 -9.46
C VAL A 152 -14.88 3.66 -9.23
N ARG A 153 -14.97 2.50 -8.57
CA ARG A 153 -13.79 1.67 -8.27
C ARG A 153 -13.19 1.05 -9.54
N ASN A 154 -14.03 0.58 -10.45
CA ASN A 154 -13.58 0.08 -11.75
C ASN A 154 -12.93 1.19 -12.58
N GLN A 155 -13.49 2.41 -12.57
CA GLN A 155 -12.90 3.57 -13.27
C GLN A 155 -11.53 3.97 -12.71
N ILE A 156 -11.36 3.94 -11.38
CA ILE A 156 -10.06 4.18 -10.73
C ILE A 156 -9.05 3.12 -11.17
N ASN A 157 -9.41 1.84 -11.09
CA ASN A 157 -8.51 0.74 -11.44
C ASN A 157 -8.19 0.71 -12.95
N ALA A 158 -9.17 0.99 -13.82
CA ALA A 158 -8.95 1.12 -15.26
C ALA A 158 -7.96 2.24 -15.58
N ARG A 159 -8.05 3.38 -14.87
CA ARG A 159 -7.07 4.46 -15.00
C ARG A 159 -5.68 4.00 -14.58
N ALA A 160 -5.54 3.30 -13.46
CA ALA A 160 -4.26 2.76 -13.02
C ALA A 160 -3.63 1.82 -14.06
N LEU A 161 -4.42 0.87 -14.60
CA LEU A 161 -3.93 -0.02 -15.67
C LEU A 161 -3.52 0.76 -16.92
N ARG A 162 -4.26 1.80 -17.34
CA ARG A 162 -3.87 2.61 -18.51
C ARG A 162 -2.55 3.36 -18.31
N ARG A 163 -2.22 3.79 -17.09
CA ARG A 163 -0.89 4.37 -16.78
C ARG A 163 0.22 3.34 -16.97
N LEU A 164 0.03 2.16 -16.36
CA LEU A 164 0.94 1.03 -16.50
C LEU A 164 1.14 0.62 -17.97
N GLN A 165 0.05 0.58 -18.75
CA GLN A 165 0.10 0.25 -20.18
C GLN A 165 0.86 1.30 -20.99
N SER A 166 0.65 2.59 -20.69
CA SER A 166 1.27 3.70 -21.42
C SER A 166 2.79 3.73 -21.25
N CYS A 167 3.29 3.19 -20.14
CA CYS A 167 4.71 3.08 -19.80
C CYS A 167 5.12 1.63 -19.54
N PHE A 168 4.64 0.70 -20.37
CA PHE A 168 4.76 -0.74 -20.14
C PHE A 168 6.19 -1.24 -19.84
N ASP A 169 7.17 -0.68 -20.53
CA ASP A 169 8.58 -1.08 -20.42
C ASP A 169 9.32 -0.41 -19.25
N LYS A 170 8.65 0.47 -18.50
CA LYS A 170 9.23 1.14 -17.33
C LYS A 170 9.12 0.27 -16.07
N PRO A 171 9.93 0.57 -15.03
CA PRO A 171 9.69 0.07 -13.68
C PRO A 171 8.30 0.49 -13.18
N TYR A 172 7.70 -0.31 -12.29
CA TYR A 172 6.37 -0.08 -11.72
C TYR A 172 6.22 1.32 -11.12
N THR A 173 7.22 1.77 -10.35
CA THR A 173 7.25 3.11 -9.73
C THR A 173 7.08 4.23 -10.74
N GLU A 174 7.78 4.16 -11.88
CA GLU A 174 7.67 5.14 -12.96
C GLU A 174 6.35 4.99 -13.71
N ALA A 175 5.96 3.76 -14.05
CA ALA A 175 4.79 3.49 -14.88
C ALA A 175 3.47 3.85 -14.18
N TYR A 176 3.39 3.66 -12.85
CA TYR A 176 2.19 3.95 -12.06
C TYR A 176 1.90 5.47 -11.97
N ALA A 177 2.92 6.29 -12.17
CA ALA A 177 2.83 7.75 -12.24
C ALA A 177 2.61 8.30 -13.66
N CYS A 178 2.69 7.47 -14.70
CA CYS A 178 2.55 7.93 -16.08
C CYS A 178 1.16 8.52 -16.38
N PRO A 179 1.02 9.37 -17.42
CA PRO A 179 -0.29 9.77 -17.92
C PRO A 179 -1.09 8.54 -18.34
N ALA A 180 -2.39 8.52 -18.02
CA ALA A 180 -3.31 7.53 -18.57
C ALA A 180 -3.76 8.05 -19.94
N ASN A 181 -3.35 7.38 -21.01
CA ASN A 181 -3.85 7.65 -22.37
C ASN A 181 -5.29 7.16 -22.55
#